data_AF-A0A8J3UJL5-F1
#
_entry.id   AF-A0A8J3UJL5-F1
#
_cell.length_a   1.000
_cell.length_b   1.000
_cell.length_c   1.000
_cell.angle_alpha   90.00
_cell.angle_beta   90.00
_cell.angle_gamma   90.00
#
_symmetry.space_group_name_H-M   'P 1'
#
loop_
_entity.id
_entity.type
_entity.pdbx_description
1 polymer ?
#
loop_
_entity_poly.entity_id
_entity_poly.type
_entity_poly.pdbx_seq_one_letter_code
_entity_poly.pdbx_strand_id
1 'polypeptide(L)'
;MSDRELTTVYVFRLGEAYDDLEPMFSVDGRDYTDPDSVRADVRAASLALSERNLIADYETSQASPTTPRTGLPSWPQWRARHIENEEPIGVRPRPAHQATPPGWDDMGRWLEHSEIWLRGQVTGAAGVVAGGRVSVISDIGPQRVGRGSIDLAEEQYRVDCAFLVVPPAGRPIPELLEAIAGWLRAAGWTIVERVEKPRSTTVVATNMGHEIALVWPHRDASVTLLGKSPTVDATWFGRDGPAADV
;
A
#
# COMPACT_ATOMS: atom_id res chain seq x y z
N MET A 1 -6.05 -9.88 -13.08
CA MET A 1 -6.45 -8.77 -12.18
C MET A 1 -7.01 -9.39 -10.91
N SER A 2 -6.61 -8.91 -9.73
CA SER A 2 -6.79 -9.65 -8.48
C SER A 2 -8.13 -9.32 -7.80
N ASP A 3 -9.04 -10.30 -7.75
CA ASP A 3 -10.34 -10.29 -7.03
C ASP A 3 -10.21 -10.01 -5.51
N ARG A 4 -9.00 -9.90 -4.98
CA ARG A 4 -8.71 -9.64 -3.56
C ARG A 4 -9.38 -8.37 -3.02
N GLU A 5 -9.53 -7.31 -3.82
CA GLU A 5 -10.25 -6.10 -3.39
C GLU A 5 -11.67 -6.45 -2.94
N LEU A 6 -12.35 -7.32 -3.69
CA LEU A 6 -13.70 -7.78 -3.40
C LEU A 6 -13.81 -8.67 -2.15
N THR A 7 -12.67 -9.06 -1.57
CA THR A 7 -12.59 -9.78 -0.29
C THR A 7 -11.85 -8.99 0.79
N THR A 8 -11.58 -7.70 0.57
CA THR A 8 -10.88 -6.84 1.53
C THR A 8 -11.86 -5.89 2.20
N VAL A 9 -11.71 -5.71 3.51
CA VAL A 9 -12.46 -4.73 4.30
C VAL A 9 -11.48 -3.67 4.77
N TYR A 10 -11.78 -2.41 4.44
CA TYR A 10 -11.07 -1.21 4.86
C TYR A 10 -11.88 -0.56 5.98
N VAL A 11 -11.35 -0.52 7.19
CA VAL A 11 -11.99 0.14 8.33
C VAL A 11 -11.30 1.47 8.58
N PHE A 12 -11.99 2.57 8.28
CA PHE A 12 -11.47 3.91 8.48
C PHE A 12 -11.67 4.33 9.93
N ARG A 13 -10.58 4.76 10.55
CA ARG A 13 -10.54 5.23 11.93
C ARG A 13 -10.20 6.72 11.96
N LEU A 14 -10.87 7.48 12.80
CA LEU A 14 -10.66 8.91 12.97
C LEU A 14 -10.49 9.23 14.46
N GLY A 15 -9.72 10.26 14.79
CA GLY A 15 -9.47 10.65 16.17
C GLY A 15 -8.92 12.07 16.31
N GLU A 16 -8.82 12.55 17.55
CA GLU A 16 -8.16 13.84 17.86
C GLU A 16 -6.63 13.71 17.83
N ALA A 17 -6.12 12.49 17.96
CA ALA A 17 -4.72 12.09 17.83
C ALA A 17 -4.63 10.63 17.34
N TYR A 18 -3.43 10.17 16.96
CA TYR A 18 -3.22 8.82 16.41
C TYR A 18 -3.44 7.70 17.44
N ASP A 19 -3.18 7.98 18.71
CA ASP A 19 -3.46 7.08 19.84
C ASP A 19 -4.96 6.99 20.18
N ASP A 20 -5.77 7.93 19.68
CA ASP A 20 -7.21 8.05 19.95
C ASP A 20 -8.09 7.69 18.72
N LEU A 21 -7.55 6.95 17.75
CA LEU A 21 -8.30 6.59 16.54
C LEU A 21 -9.45 5.62 16.83
N GLU A 22 -10.68 6.01 16.49
CA GLU A 22 -11.88 5.16 16.61
C GLU A 22 -12.46 4.80 15.23
N PRO A 23 -12.96 3.57 15.03
CA PRO A 23 -13.56 3.16 13.76
C PRO A 23 -14.87 3.90 13.49
N MET A 24 -14.95 4.57 12.33
CA MET A 24 -16.10 5.42 11.98
C MET A 24 -16.94 4.88 10.84
N PHE A 25 -16.30 4.30 9.83
CA PHE A 25 -16.96 3.72 8.66
C PHE A 25 -16.07 2.65 8.03
N SER A 26 -16.63 1.89 7.10
CA SER A 26 -15.86 0.92 6.33
C SER A 26 -16.17 0.95 4.84
N VAL A 27 -15.18 0.60 4.03
CA VAL A 27 -15.36 0.17 2.64
C VAL A 27 -15.17 -1.33 2.61
N ASP A 28 -16.26 -2.09 2.45
CA ASP A 28 -16.22 -3.55 2.39
C ASP A 28 -16.29 -3.97 0.92
N GLY A 29 -15.20 -4.50 0.38
CA GLY A 29 -15.09 -4.84 -1.03
C GLY A 29 -16.13 -5.84 -1.51
N ARG A 30 -16.71 -6.65 -0.61
CA ARG A 30 -17.78 -7.60 -0.93
C ARG A 30 -19.11 -6.91 -1.31
N ASP A 31 -19.22 -5.62 -1.08
CA ASP A 31 -20.40 -4.81 -1.46
C ASP A 31 -20.30 -4.27 -2.90
N TYR A 32 -19.16 -4.51 -3.56
CA TYR A 32 -18.86 -4.01 -4.90
C TYR A 32 -18.86 -5.17 -5.91
N THR A 33 -19.12 -4.84 -7.18
CA THR A 33 -19.07 -5.82 -8.28
C THR A 33 -17.75 -5.80 -9.04
N ASP A 34 -16.99 -4.72 -8.91
CA ASP A 34 -15.70 -4.54 -9.55
C ASP A 34 -14.66 -3.98 -8.55
N PRO A 35 -13.39 -4.42 -8.66
CA PRO A 35 -12.34 -4.03 -7.73
C PRO A 35 -11.90 -2.56 -7.87
N ASP A 36 -12.18 -1.92 -9.00
CA ASP A 36 -11.75 -0.54 -9.25
C ASP A 36 -12.65 0.47 -8.52
N SER A 37 -13.94 0.15 -8.36
CA SER A 37 -14.89 0.88 -7.53
C SER A 37 -14.51 0.85 -6.04
N VAL A 38 -14.03 -0.30 -5.54
CA VAL A 38 -13.49 -0.39 -4.16
C VAL A 38 -12.35 0.60 -3.96
N ARG A 39 -11.36 0.58 -4.87
CA ARG A 39 -10.22 1.49 -4.81
C ARG A 39 -10.63 2.95 -4.99
N ALA A 40 -11.62 3.21 -5.84
CA ALA A 40 -12.15 4.56 -6.04
C ALA A 40 -12.75 5.12 -4.73
N ASP A 41 -13.54 4.31 -4.02
CA ASP A 41 -14.14 4.72 -2.75
C ASP A 41 -13.11 4.88 -1.62
N VAL A 42 -12.13 3.98 -1.53
CA VAL A 42 -11.01 4.11 -0.57
C VAL A 42 -10.20 5.39 -0.82
N ARG A 43 -9.93 5.72 -2.09
CA ARG A 43 -9.26 6.98 -2.46
C ARG A 43 -10.12 8.19 -2.16
N ALA A 44 -11.40 8.16 -2.54
CA ALA A 44 -12.34 9.26 -2.29
C ALA A 44 -12.51 9.55 -0.80
N ALA A 45 -12.59 8.49 0.03
CA ALA A 45 -12.62 8.59 1.48
C ALA A 45 -11.35 9.26 2.02
N SER A 46 -10.18 8.74 1.65
CA SER A 46 -8.89 9.28 2.09
C SER A 46 -8.72 10.76 1.70
N LEU A 47 -9.07 11.13 0.46
CA LEU A 47 -9.01 12.51 -0.02
C LEU A 47 -9.93 13.43 0.79
N ALA A 48 -11.21 13.04 0.96
CA ALA A 48 -12.20 13.87 1.64
C ALA A 48 -11.89 14.09 3.13
N LEU A 49 -11.29 13.10 3.80
CA LEU A 49 -10.81 13.23 5.18
C LEU A 49 -9.58 14.15 5.26
N SER A 50 -8.66 14.02 4.30
CA SER A 50 -7.48 14.86 4.20
C SER A 50 -7.81 16.33 3.95
N GLU A 51 -8.72 16.63 3.03
CA GLU A 51 -9.21 17.98 2.73
C GLU A 51 -9.81 18.68 3.97
N ARG A 52 -10.37 17.90 4.88
CA ARG A 52 -10.95 18.36 6.15
C ARG A 52 -9.93 18.42 7.29
N ASN A 53 -8.67 18.10 7.03
CA ASN A 53 -7.59 18.04 8.02
C ASN A 53 -7.92 17.10 9.20
N LEU A 54 -8.63 16.01 8.94
CA LEU A 54 -8.94 15.00 9.95
C LEU A 54 -7.74 14.06 10.11
N ILE A 55 -7.41 13.71 11.35
CA ILE A 55 -6.45 12.64 11.64
C ILE A 55 -7.18 11.32 11.41
N ALA A 56 -6.72 10.57 10.42
CA ALA A 56 -7.33 9.34 10.01
C ALA A 56 -6.28 8.31 9.58
N ASP A 57 -6.64 7.05 9.76
CA ASP A 57 -5.95 5.89 9.21
C ASP A 57 -7.00 4.85 8.80
N TYR A 58 -6.61 3.81 8.08
CA TYR A 58 -7.48 2.68 7.84
C TYR A 58 -6.74 1.35 8.02
N GLU A 59 -7.43 0.43 8.68
CA GLU A 59 -6.98 -0.95 8.79
C GLU A 59 -7.53 -1.78 7.63
N THR A 60 -6.72 -2.71 7.14
CA THR A 60 -7.14 -3.66 6.11
C THR A 60 -7.23 -5.07 6.68
N SER A 61 -8.30 -5.78 6.33
CA SER A 61 -8.47 -7.19 6.69
C SER A 61 -9.07 -7.98 5.54
N GLN A 62 -8.70 -9.26 5.44
CA GLN A 62 -9.32 -10.19 4.49
C GLN A 62 -10.60 -10.76 5.09
N ALA A 63 -11.70 -10.70 4.35
CA ALA A 63 -12.99 -11.24 4.75
C ALA A 63 -13.44 -12.33 3.79
N SER A 64 -13.87 -13.46 4.36
CA SER A 64 -14.57 -14.50 3.61
C SER A 64 -16.04 -14.10 3.36
N PRO A 65 -16.75 -14.74 2.43
CA PRO A 65 -18.19 -14.53 2.25
C PRO A 65 -19.02 -14.77 3.52
N THR A 66 -18.52 -15.60 4.43
CA THR A 66 -19.18 -15.95 5.71
C THR A 66 -18.76 -15.06 6.89
N THR A 67 -17.75 -14.20 6.72
CA THR A 67 -17.32 -13.29 7.78
C THR A 67 -18.41 -12.25 8.04
N PRO A 68 -18.85 -12.02 9.30
CA PRO A 68 -19.84 -10.98 9.60
C PRO A 68 -19.41 -9.59 9.10
N ARG A 69 -20.39 -8.73 8.79
CA ARG A 69 -20.12 -7.32 8.45
C ARG A 69 -19.74 -6.55 9.72
N THR A 70 -18.96 -5.48 9.57
CA THR A 70 -18.40 -4.67 10.68
C THR A 70 -19.46 -3.95 11.52
N GLY A 71 -20.68 -3.77 10.98
CA GLY A 71 -21.75 -2.98 11.61
C GLY A 71 -21.54 -1.48 11.53
N LEU A 72 -20.42 -1.03 10.95
CA LEU A 72 -20.12 0.37 10.66
C LEU A 72 -20.89 0.84 9.41
N PRO A 73 -21.18 2.15 9.28
CA PRO A 73 -21.71 2.68 8.03
C PRO A 73 -20.73 2.46 6.88
N SER A 74 -21.26 2.32 5.67
CA SER A 74 -20.46 2.35 4.44
C SER A 74 -19.93 3.77 4.15
N TRP A 75 -18.88 3.89 3.34
CA TRP A 75 -18.37 5.20 2.90
C TRP A 75 -19.46 6.10 2.32
N PRO A 76 -20.31 5.67 1.37
CA PRO A 76 -21.40 6.52 0.85
C PRO A 76 -22.37 6.99 1.93
N GLN A 77 -22.73 6.13 2.88
CA GLN A 77 -23.63 6.48 3.99
C GLN A 77 -22.99 7.50 4.94
N TRP A 78 -21.73 7.28 5.30
CA TRP A 78 -20.99 8.18 6.18
C TRP A 78 -20.76 9.55 5.51
N ARG A 79 -20.36 9.54 4.23
CA ARG A 79 -20.19 10.76 3.41
C ARG A 79 -21.49 11.55 3.31
N ALA A 80 -22.60 10.92 2.95
CA ALA A 80 -23.88 11.61 2.84
C ALA A 80 -24.24 12.31 4.16
N ARG A 81 -24.00 11.64 5.29
CA ARG A 81 -24.29 12.16 6.62
C ARG A 81 -23.38 13.32 7.03
N HIS A 82 -22.07 13.15 6.94
CA HIS A 82 -21.11 14.06 7.57
C HIS A 82 -20.48 15.07 6.62
N ILE A 83 -20.43 14.76 5.33
CA ILE A 83 -19.84 15.62 4.31
C ILE A 83 -20.93 16.42 3.59
N GLU A 84 -22.01 15.76 3.16
CA GLU A 84 -23.05 16.40 2.35
C GLU A 84 -24.10 17.08 3.22
N ASN A 85 -24.53 16.43 4.31
CA ASN A 85 -25.49 17.00 5.26
C ASN A 85 -24.79 17.77 6.41
N GLU A 86 -23.47 17.90 6.36
CA GLU A 86 -22.65 18.65 7.33
C GLU A 86 -22.89 18.26 8.81
N GLU A 87 -23.31 17.01 9.08
CA GLU A 87 -23.47 16.56 10.47
C GLU A 87 -22.11 16.49 11.18
N PRO A 88 -22.02 16.89 12.47
CA PRO A 88 -20.77 16.82 13.23
C PRO A 88 -20.19 15.40 13.24
N ILE A 89 -18.89 15.29 12.94
CA ILE A 89 -18.15 14.02 12.89
C ILE A 89 -17.87 13.47 14.31
N GLY A 90 -18.13 14.25 15.37
CA GLY A 90 -17.91 13.85 16.76
C GLY A 90 -16.44 13.90 17.19
N VAL A 91 -15.50 13.99 16.24
CA VAL A 91 -14.09 14.30 16.45
C VAL A 91 -13.92 15.81 16.34
N ARG A 92 -13.31 16.48 17.34
CA ARG A 92 -12.99 17.91 17.17
C ARG A 92 -11.97 18.04 16.05
N PRO A 93 -12.23 18.84 15.00
CA PRO A 93 -11.13 19.26 14.14
C PRO A 93 -10.21 20.15 14.97
N ARG A 94 -9.00 19.68 15.30
CA ARG A 94 -7.84 20.56 15.45
C ARG A 94 -6.53 19.78 15.49
N PRO A 95 -5.63 20.17 14.60
CA PRO A 95 -4.69 21.24 14.92
C PRO A 95 -5.05 22.54 14.19
N ALA A 96 -4.41 23.65 14.56
CA ALA A 96 -4.41 24.85 13.71
C ALA A 96 -4.10 24.42 12.28
N HIS A 97 -4.73 25.04 11.28
CA HIS A 97 -4.39 24.85 9.87
C HIS A 97 -2.88 25.14 9.74
N GLN A 98 -2.05 24.11 9.83
CA GLN A 98 -0.63 24.26 9.62
C GLN A 98 -0.48 24.46 8.12
N ALA A 99 0.39 25.39 7.74
CA ALA A 99 0.77 25.50 6.35
C ALA A 99 1.36 24.14 5.97
N THR A 100 0.81 23.53 4.92
CA THR A 100 1.36 22.32 4.35
C THR A 100 2.85 22.58 4.06
N PRO A 101 3.78 21.70 4.49
CA PRO A 101 5.19 21.89 4.18
C PRO A 101 5.41 22.01 2.67
N PRO A 102 6.38 22.82 2.21
CA PRO A 102 6.78 22.80 0.81
C PRO A 102 7.12 21.37 0.37
N GLY A 103 6.64 20.95 -0.81
CA GLY A 103 6.89 19.60 -1.35
C GLY A 103 5.90 18.50 -0.92
N TRP A 104 4.91 18.80 -0.06
CA TRP A 104 3.93 17.80 0.39
C TRP A 104 3.07 17.22 -0.73
N ASP A 105 2.50 18.06 -1.60
CA ASP A 105 1.65 17.59 -2.69
C ASP A 105 2.49 16.81 -3.74
N ASP A 106 3.77 17.18 -3.91
CA ASP A 106 4.72 16.45 -4.75
C ASP A 106 5.06 15.08 -4.16
N MET A 107 5.27 15.00 -2.85
CA MET A 107 5.43 13.75 -2.11
C MET A 107 4.21 12.85 -2.27
N GLY A 108 3.00 13.39 -2.11
CA GLY A 108 1.76 12.64 -2.31
C GLY A 108 1.67 12.02 -3.70
N ARG A 109 1.89 12.82 -4.75
CA ARG A 109 1.91 12.33 -6.15
C ARG A 109 3.00 11.29 -6.40
N TRP A 110 4.18 11.49 -5.82
CA TRP A 110 5.27 10.53 -5.92
C TRP A 110 4.94 9.21 -5.23
N LEU A 111 4.30 9.24 -4.06
CA LEU A 111 3.88 8.03 -3.33
C LEU A 111 2.82 7.25 -4.11
N GLU A 112 1.82 7.93 -4.68
CA GLU A 112 0.80 7.31 -5.54
C GLU A 112 1.41 6.68 -6.79
N HIS A 113 2.32 7.40 -7.47
CA HIS A 113 3.04 6.86 -8.61
C HIS A 113 3.88 5.65 -8.23
N SER A 114 4.64 5.76 -7.14
CA SER A 114 5.52 4.70 -6.64
C SER A 114 4.74 3.44 -6.26
N GLU A 115 3.55 3.59 -5.66
CA GLU A 115 2.64 2.49 -5.38
C GLU A 115 2.24 1.74 -6.66
N ILE A 116 1.70 2.45 -7.65
CA ILE A 116 1.24 1.86 -8.91
C ILE A 116 2.41 1.21 -9.65
N TRP A 117 3.52 1.93 -9.77
CA TRP A 117 4.70 1.48 -10.49
C TRP A 117 5.33 0.26 -9.82
N LEU A 118 5.63 0.32 -8.52
CA LEU A 118 6.25 -0.78 -7.77
C LEU A 118 5.37 -2.02 -7.78
N ARG A 119 4.06 -1.88 -7.56
CA ARG A 119 3.11 -2.99 -7.66
C ARG A 119 3.13 -3.61 -9.06
N GLY A 120 3.22 -2.79 -10.11
CA GLY A 120 3.38 -3.26 -11.49
C GLY A 120 4.66 -4.08 -11.68
N GLN A 121 5.78 -3.62 -11.13
CA GLN A 121 7.07 -4.32 -11.19
C GLN A 121 7.03 -5.66 -10.45
N VAL A 122 6.51 -5.71 -9.22
CA VAL A 122 6.38 -6.95 -8.44
C VAL A 122 5.40 -7.92 -9.10
N THR A 123 4.30 -7.42 -9.67
CA THR A 123 3.35 -8.25 -10.41
C THR A 123 3.98 -8.86 -11.67
N GLY A 124 4.74 -8.07 -12.43
CA GLY A 124 5.47 -8.54 -13.61
C GLY A 124 6.50 -9.62 -13.25
N ALA A 125 7.28 -9.37 -12.20
CA ALA A 125 8.25 -10.32 -11.65
C ALA A 125 7.59 -11.64 -11.20
N ALA A 126 6.47 -11.55 -10.48
CA ALA A 126 5.69 -12.72 -10.06
C ALA A 126 5.08 -13.48 -11.26
N GLY A 127 4.74 -12.77 -12.34
CA GLY A 127 4.12 -13.31 -13.55
C GLY A 127 5.04 -14.17 -14.43
N VAL A 128 6.35 -14.18 -14.17
CA VAL A 128 7.33 -15.03 -14.89
C VAL A 128 7.05 -16.54 -14.72
N VAL A 129 6.22 -16.89 -13.74
CA VAL A 129 5.89 -18.26 -13.39
C VAL A 129 4.65 -18.75 -14.14
N ALA A 130 4.84 -19.17 -15.39
CA ALA A 130 3.79 -19.85 -16.14
C ALA A 130 3.28 -21.08 -15.37
N GLY A 131 1.95 -21.16 -15.17
CA GLY A 131 1.29 -22.25 -14.43
C GLY A 131 1.48 -22.22 -12.90
N GLY A 132 2.14 -21.19 -12.35
CA GLY A 132 2.25 -20.97 -10.91
C GLY A 132 1.03 -20.25 -10.34
N ARG A 133 0.92 -20.24 -9.00
CA ARG A 133 -0.05 -19.42 -8.28
C ARG A 133 0.66 -18.21 -7.68
N VAL A 134 0.06 -17.04 -7.86
CA VAL A 134 0.50 -15.79 -7.23
C VAL A 134 -0.58 -15.33 -6.27
N SER A 135 -0.20 -14.91 -5.07
CA SER A 135 -1.12 -14.34 -4.08
C SER A 135 -0.51 -13.10 -3.47
N VAL A 136 -1.23 -11.99 -3.47
CA VAL A 136 -0.82 -10.78 -2.73
C VAL A 136 -0.87 -11.13 -1.23
N ILE A 137 0.14 -10.77 -0.45
CA ILE A 137 0.19 -10.98 1.00
C ILE A 137 -0.18 -9.69 1.72
N SER A 138 0.44 -8.58 1.34
CA SER A 138 0.13 -7.23 1.81
C SER A 138 0.31 -6.25 0.65
N ASP A 139 -0.51 -5.21 0.64
CA ASP A 139 -0.37 -4.10 -0.27
C ASP A 139 -0.74 -2.87 0.53
N ILE A 140 0.27 -2.27 1.15
CA ILE A 140 0.12 -1.16 2.06
C ILE A 140 0.52 0.06 1.24
N GLY A 141 -0.49 0.79 0.77
CA GLY A 141 -0.31 2.14 0.25
C GLY A 141 0.32 3.05 1.32
N PRO A 142 0.66 4.31 0.99
CA PRO A 142 1.28 5.20 1.96
C PRO A 142 0.46 5.22 3.25
N GLN A 143 1.07 4.73 4.34
CA GLN A 143 0.49 4.89 5.66
C GLN A 143 0.42 6.39 5.90
N ARG A 144 -0.80 6.91 6.02
CA ARG A 144 -1.22 8.30 6.23
C ARG A 144 -1.44 9.16 4.96
N VAL A 145 -2.70 9.58 4.81
CA VAL A 145 -3.19 10.44 3.70
C VAL A 145 -3.67 11.83 4.20
N GLY A 146 -3.65 12.09 5.51
CA GLY A 146 -4.25 13.30 6.10
C GLY A 146 -3.26 14.43 6.43
N ARG A 147 -3.69 15.68 6.20
CA ARG A 147 -3.03 16.92 6.68
C ARG A 147 -3.15 17.14 8.20
N GLY A 148 -3.79 16.24 8.94
CA GLY A 148 -3.90 16.28 10.41
C GLY A 148 -2.56 15.93 11.09
N SER A 149 -2.18 16.65 12.14
CA SER A 149 -0.79 16.70 12.66
C SER A 149 -0.30 15.45 13.38
N ILE A 150 0.94 15.10 13.10
CA ILE A 150 2.18 15.36 13.87
C ILE A 150 3.14 16.03 12.85
N ASP A 151 4.25 16.65 13.29
CA ASP A 151 5.18 17.49 12.51
C ASP A 151 5.40 17.02 11.04
N LEU A 152 4.58 17.53 10.11
CA LEU A 152 4.46 17.00 8.73
C LEU A 152 5.79 17.05 7.95
N ALA A 153 6.74 17.87 8.41
CA ALA A 153 8.06 18.01 7.82
C ALA A 153 9.06 16.92 8.26
N GLU A 154 8.86 16.28 9.42
CA GLU A 154 9.75 15.23 9.95
C GLU A 154 9.23 13.80 9.67
N GLU A 155 8.03 13.70 9.13
CA GLU A 155 7.38 12.40 8.91
C GLU A 155 7.87 11.70 7.66
N GLN A 156 8.07 10.39 7.84
CA GLN A 156 8.67 9.51 6.86
C GLN A 156 7.65 8.53 6.31
N TYR A 157 7.51 8.54 4.99
CA TYR A 157 6.53 7.78 4.23
C TYR A 157 7.24 6.78 3.32
N ARG A 158 6.60 5.63 3.10
CA ARG A 158 7.04 4.65 2.10
C ARG A 158 5.86 3.80 1.65
N VAL A 159 6.04 3.14 0.51
CA VAL A 159 5.15 2.12 -0.03
C VAL A 159 5.76 0.75 0.23
N ASP A 160 4.94 -0.18 0.71
CA ASP A 160 5.31 -1.58 0.92
C ASP A 160 4.31 -2.52 0.25
N CYS A 161 4.78 -3.47 -0.56
CA CYS A 161 3.94 -4.54 -1.08
C CYS A 161 4.63 -5.92 -0.96
N ALA A 162 3.84 -6.97 -0.79
CA ALA A 162 4.33 -8.33 -0.65
C ALA A 162 3.50 -9.32 -1.45
N PHE A 163 4.15 -10.19 -2.20
CA PHE A 163 3.53 -11.19 -3.06
C PHE A 163 4.13 -12.56 -2.76
N LEU A 164 3.29 -13.58 -2.60
CA LEU A 164 3.68 -14.99 -2.53
C LEU A 164 3.60 -15.60 -3.93
N VAL A 165 4.67 -16.26 -4.34
CA VAL A 165 4.75 -16.99 -5.61
C VAL A 165 4.99 -18.46 -5.32
N VAL A 166 4.03 -19.29 -5.72
CA VAL A 166 4.09 -20.74 -5.62
C VAL A 166 4.26 -21.29 -7.04
N PRO A 167 5.41 -21.89 -7.38
CA PRO A 167 5.59 -22.48 -8.70
C PRO A 167 4.69 -23.69 -8.93
N PRO A 168 4.50 -24.10 -10.21
CA PRO A 168 3.87 -25.37 -10.52
C PRO A 168 4.66 -26.54 -9.90
N ALA A 169 3.96 -27.65 -9.64
CA ALA A 169 4.56 -28.84 -9.06
C ALA A 169 5.77 -29.31 -9.88
N GLY A 170 6.86 -29.66 -9.20
CA GLY A 170 8.08 -30.17 -9.81
C GLY A 170 9.08 -29.12 -10.30
N ARG A 171 8.72 -27.82 -10.32
CA ARG A 171 9.69 -26.76 -10.65
C ARG A 171 10.58 -26.43 -9.45
N PRO A 172 11.93 -26.48 -9.57
CA PRO A 172 12.84 -26.11 -8.49
C PRO A 172 12.76 -24.61 -8.14
N ILE A 173 12.74 -24.29 -6.84
CA ILE A 173 12.73 -22.89 -6.37
C ILE A 173 14.01 -22.11 -6.76
N PRO A 174 15.23 -22.70 -6.77
CA PRO A 174 16.40 -22.00 -7.26
C PRO A 174 16.25 -21.49 -8.71
N GLU A 175 15.66 -22.29 -9.59
CA GLU A 175 15.38 -21.89 -10.98
C GLU A 175 14.31 -20.81 -11.07
N LEU A 176 13.34 -20.83 -10.14
CA LEU A 176 12.36 -19.76 -10.01
C LEU A 176 13.03 -18.43 -9.60
N LEU A 177 13.92 -18.45 -8.62
CA LEU A 177 14.68 -17.26 -8.20
C LEU A 177 15.48 -16.67 -9.35
N GLU A 178 16.17 -17.51 -10.15
CA GLU A 178 16.90 -17.05 -11.32
C GLU A 178 15.99 -16.48 -12.41
N ALA A 179 14.82 -17.08 -12.64
CA ALA A 179 13.86 -16.57 -13.62
C ALA A 179 13.33 -15.20 -13.22
N ILE A 180 12.97 -15.02 -11.94
CA ILE A 180 12.52 -13.72 -11.42
C ILE A 180 13.66 -12.70 -11.49
N ALA A 181 14.87 -13.05 -11.05
CA ALA A 181 16.04 -12.17 -11.13
C ALA A 181 16.39 -11.79 -12.57
N GLY A 182 16.24 -12.72 -13.52
CA GLY A 182 16.40 -12.47 -14.96
C GLY A 182 15.39 -11.45 -15.49
N TRP A 183 14.12 -11.58 -15.10
CA TRP A 183 13.08 -10.60 -15.45
C TRP A 183 13.37 -9.22 -14.86
N LEU A 184 13.76 -9.16 -13.58
CA LEU A 184 14.11 -7.90 -12.91
C LEU A 184 15.25 -7.19 -13.66
N ARG A 185 16.31 -7.91 -14.05
CA ARG A 185 17.38 -7.34 -14.88
C ARG A 185 16.88 -6.82 -16.22
N ALA A 186 16.01 -7.57 -16.90
CA ALA A 186 15.43 -7.15 -18.18
C ALA A 186 14.53 -5.90 -18.02
N ALA A 187 13.89 -5.73 -16.86
CA ALA A 187 13.12 -4.56 -16.48
C ALA A 187 13.97 -3.39 -15.94
N GLY A 188 15.31 -3.48 -16.03
CA GLY A 188 16.24 -2.41 -15.63
C GLY A 188 16.62 -2.40 -14.16
N TRP A 189 16.26 -3.43 -13.38
CA TRP A 189 16.69 -3.55 -11.99
C TRP A 189 18.11 -4.10 -11.88
N THR A 190 18.84 -3.62 -10.88
CA THR A 190 20.19 -4.11 -10.56
C THR A 190 20.11 -5.11 -9.40
N ILE A 191 20.61 -6.32 -9.58
CA ILE A 191 20.77 -7.28 -8.47
C ILE A 191 21.98 -6.87 -7.65
N VAL A 192 21.76 -6.36 -6.44
CA VAL A 192 22.80 -5.80 -5.57
C VAL A 192 23.33 -6.81 -4.56
N GLU A 193 22.49 -7.76 -4.16
CA GLU A 193 22.87 -8.71 -3.11
C GLU A 193 22.23 -10.08 -3.35
N ARG A 194 22.98 -11.12 -3.01
CA ARG A 194 22.45 -12.47 -2.79
C ARG A 194 23.01 -13.00 -1.48
N VAL A 195 22.13 -13.24 -0.52
CA VAL A 195 22.47 -13.76 0.80
C VAL A 195 21.97 -15.19 0.91
N GLU A 196 22.91 -16.11 1.10
CA GLU A 196 22.60 -17.50 1.40
C GLU A 196 22.74 -17.72 2.91
N LYS A 197 21.63 -18.05 3.58
CA LYS A 197 21.59 -18.42 4.99
C LYS A 197 21.22 -19.90 5.12
N PRO A 198 21.54 -20.59 6.23
CA PRO A 198 21.24 -22.01 6.40
C PRO A 198 19.77 -22.43 6.26
N ARG A 199 18.83 -21.48 6.27
CA ARG A 199 17.39 -21.74 6.18
C ARG A 199 16.68 -20.89 5.13
N SER A 200 17.40 -20.03 4.41
CA SER A 200 16.79 -19.12 3.47
C SER A 200 17.78 -18.57 2.47
N THR A 201 17.32 -18.37 1.24
CA THR A 201 17.99 -17.56 0.23
C THR A 201 17.28 -16.22 0.12
N THR A 202 18.03 -15.12 0.09
CA THR A 202 17.51 -13.79 -0.22
C THR A 202 18.25 -13.23 -1.43
N VAL A 203 17.51 -12.68 -2.41
CA VAL A 203 18.07 -11.93 -3.54
C VAL A 203 17.48 -10.53 -3.51
N VAL A 204 18.31 -9.50 -3.50
CA VAL A 204 17.87 -8.10 -3.43
C VAL A 204 18.18 -7.41 -4.76
N ALA A 205 17.16 -6.74 -5.31
CA ALA A 205 17.25 -5.94 -6.52
C ALA A 205 16.88 -4.49 -6.21
N THR A 206 17.55 -3.52 -6.84
CA THR A 206 17.24 -2.11 -6.69
C THR A 206 17.04 -1.41 -8.04
N ASN A 207 16.17 -0.40 -8.05
CA ASN A 207 15.92 0.48 -9.21
C ASN A 207 15.37 1.83 -8.74
N MET A 208 16.02 2.94 -9.09
CA MET A 208 15.61 4.30 -8.67
C MET A 208 15.31 4.40 -7.16
N GLY A 209 16.20 3.82 -6.33
CA GLY A 209 16.05 3.77 -4.88
C GLY A 209 15.01 2.78 -4.33
N HIS A 210 14.15 2.21 -5.19
CA HIS A 210 13.22 1.15 -4.79
C HIS A 210 13.96 -0.18 -4.63
N GLU A 211 13.40 -1.07 -3.82
CA GLU A 211 13.93 -2.40 -3.54
C GLU A 211 12.87 -3.48 -3.84
N ILE A 212 13.29 -4.58 -4.44
CA ILE A 212 12.54 -5.83 -4.46
C ILE A 212 13.43 -6.93 -3.88
N ALA A 213 13.02 -7.49 -2.74
CA ALA A 213 13.66 -8.63 -2.12
C ALA A 213 12.90 -9.92 -2.43
N LEU A 214 13.58 -10.90 -3.03
CA LEU A 214 13.10 -12.27 -3.20
C LEU A 214 13.53 -13.08 -1.98
N VAL A 215 12.58 -13.57 -1.19
CA VAL A 215 12.85 -14.34 0.02
C VAL A 215 12.33 -15.75 -0.17
N TRP A 216 13.23 -16.73 -0.16
CA TRP A 216 12.90 -18.14 -0.17
C TRP A 216 13.36 -18.82 1.12
N PRO A 217 12.43 -19.18 2.02
CA PRO A 217 12.74 -20.10 3.11
C PRO A 217 12.89 -21.52 2.55
N HIS A 218 14.02 -22.20 2.78
CA HIS A 218 14.35 -23.48 2.13
C HIS A 218 13.35 -24.62 2.42
N ARG A 219 12.56 -24.49 3.48
CA ARG A 219 11.49 -25.44 3.85
C ARG A 219 10.18 -25.23 3.11
N ASP A 220 10.02 -24.08 2.46
CA ASP A 220 8.79 -23.68 1.79
C ASP A 220 8.92 -23.87 0.28
N ALA A 221 7.84 -24.33 -0.35
CA ALA A 221 7.75 -24.47 -1.80
C ALA A 221 7.28 -23.16 -2.46
N SER A 222 7.71 -22.01 -1.94
CA SER A 222 7.27 -20.69 -2.38
C SER A 222 8.34 -19.63 -2.17
N VAL A 223 8.26 -18.57 -2.96
CA VAL A 223 9.10 -17.37 -2.83
C VAL A 223 8.20 -16.20 -2.48
N THR A 224 8.61 -15.39 -1.52
CA THR A 224 7.97 -14.11 -1.23
C THR A 224 8.74 -12.99 -1.93
N LEU A 225 8.05 -12.16 -2.70
CA LEU A 225 8.58 -10.93 -3.26
C LEU A 225 8.13 -9.78 -2.35
N LEU A 226 9.08 -9.02 -1.82
CA LEU A 226 8.85 -7.86 -0.97
C LEU A 226 9.31 -6.62 -1.73
N GLY A 227 8.37 -5.79 -2.19
CA GLY A 227 8.66 -4.50 -2.81
C GLY A 227 8.60 -3.38 -1.79
N LYS A 228 9.57 -2.45 -1.85
CA LYS A 228 9.62 -1.26 -1.00
C LYS A 228 10.05 -0.03 -1.79
N SER A 229 9.43 1.12 -1.55
CA SER A 229 9.95 2.41 -2.01
C SER A 229 11.04 2.93 -1.05
N PRO A 230 11.84 3.93 -1.48
CA PRO A 230 12.56 4.78 -0.54
C PRO A 230 11.64 5.34 0.54
N THR A 231 12.23 5.59 1.70
CA THR A 231 11.59 6.41 2.74
C THR A 231 11.74 7.89 2.37
N VAL A 232 10.64 8.63 2.40
CA VAL A 232 10.56 10.02 1.93
C VAL A 232 9.87 10.90 2.93
N ASP A 233 10.23 12.18 2.96
CA ASP A 233 9.53 13.22 3.73
C ASP A 233 9.21 14.42 2.81
N ALA A 234 8.42 15.36 3.32
CA ALA A 234 8.01 16.52 2.52
C ALA A 234 9.21 17.39 2.10
N THR A 235 10.27 17.44 2.92
CA THR A 235 11.46 18.26 2.64
C THR A 235 12.34 17.67 1.55
N TRP A 236 12.23 16.37 1.26
CA TRP A 236 12.94 15.69 0.18
C TRP A 236 12.69 16.39 -1.16
N PHE A 237 11.45 16.75 -1.46
CA PHE A 237 11.06 17.44 -2.70
C PHE A 237 11.38 18.95 -2.71
N GLY A 238 11.72 19.53 -1.56
CA GLY A 238 12.08 20.94 -1.42
C GLY A 238 13.58 21.24 -1.45
N ARG A 239 14.45 20.23 -1.34
CA ARG A 239 15.92 20.43 -1.24
C ARG A 239 16.73 19.68 -2.29
N ASP A 240 16.45 18.40 -2.56
CA ASP A 240 17.31 17.54 -3.39
C ASP A 240 16.59 16.35 -4.08
N GLY A 241 15.26 16.27 -4.01
CA GLY A 241 14.46 15.17 -4.58
C GLY A 241 14.31 15.27 -6.10
N PRO A 242 13.98 14.17 -6.79
CA PRO A 242 13.60 14.25 -8.20
C PRO A 242 12.43 15.23 -8.33
N ALA A 243 12.51 16.16 -9.30
CA ALA A 243 11.35 16.96 -9.65
C ALA A 243 10.18 16.01 -9.90
N ALA A 244 8.98 16.36 -9.44
CA ALA A 244 7.75 15.58 -9.68
C ALA A 244 7.32 15.54 -11.16
N ASP A 245 8.25 15.77 -12.10
CA ASP A 245 8.08 15.53 -13.52
C ASP A 245 8.15 14.02 -13.77
N VAL A 246 7.05 13.35 -13.42
CA VAL A 246 6.68 12.01 -13.86
C VAL A 246 5.31 12.07 -14.53
#